data_AF-A0A7H9DI70-F1
#
_entry.id   AF-A0A7H9DI70-F1
#
_cell.length_a   1.000
_cell.length_b   1.000
_cell.length_c   1.000
_cell.angle_alpha   90.00
_cell.angle_beta   90.00
_cell.angle_gamma   90.00
#
_symmetry.space_group_name_H-M   'P 1'
#
loop_
_entity.id
_entity.type
_entity.pdbx_description
1 polymer ?
#
loop_
_entity_poly.entity_id
_entity_poly.type
_entity_poly.pdbx_seq_one_letter_code
_entity_poly.pdbx_strand_id
1 'polypeptide(L)'
;MMLKILLYSYAHSVFSGRRIEFLLKDSCRMMWLAQGQTPSYRTINRFKVNPHMMAFLHVLYVGLRAQLLEDKLITEDAIYIDSTKIEANANKYTFQ
;
A
#
# COMPACT_ATOMS: atom_id res chain seq x y z
N MET A 1 -10.30 11.05 0.40
CA MET A 1 -8.88 11.41 0.12
C MET A 1 -7.89 10.30 0.49
N MET A 2 -7.84 9.85 1.75
CA MET A 2 -6.87 8.84 2.20
C MET A 2 -6.96 7.51 1.44
N LEU A 3 -8.16 7.07 1.11
CA LEU A 3 -8.38 5.81 0.42
C LEU A 3 -7.78 5.80 -1.00
N LYS A 4 -8.04 6.84 -1.81
CA LYS A 4 -7.53 6.94 -3.18
C LYS A 4 -6.00 6.93 -3.24
N ILE A 5 -5.33 7.65 -2.33
CA ILE A 5 -3.86 7.66 -2.28
C ILE A 5 -3.29 6.32 -1.82
N LEU A 6 -3.97 5.60 -0.92
CA LEU A 6 -3.52 4.29 -0.45
C LEU A 6 -3.68 3.21 -1.54
N LEU A 7 -4.85 3.14 -2.17
CA LEU A 7 -5.11 2.18 -3.24
C LEU A 7 -4.13 2.37 -4.42
N TYR A 8 -3.92 3.62 -4.84
CA TYR A 8 -2.95 3.92 -5.89
C TYR A 8 -1.51 3.57 -5.47
N SER A 9 -1.12 3.88 -4.22
CA SER A 9 0.22 3.51 -3.72
C SER A 9 0.43 2.00 -3.75
N TYR A 10 -0.58 1.22 -3.33
CA TYR A 10 -0.48 -0.24 -3.26
C TYR A 10 -0.45 -0.88 -4.65
N ALA A 11 -1.17 -0.32 -5.62
CA ALA A 11 -1.08 -0.73 -7.02
C ALA A 11 0.34 -0.50 -7.60
N HIS A 12 1.09 0.45 -7.04
CA HIS A 12 2.50 0.70 -7.36
C HIS A 12 3.49 0.05 -6.39
N SER A 13 3.05 -0.92 -5.58
CA SER A 13 3.87 -1.63 -4.58
C SER A 13 4.52 -0.72 -3.53
N VAL A 14 3.91 0.43 -3.23
CA VAL A 14 4.37 1.39 -2.21
C VAL A 14 3.52 1.28 -0.96
N PHE A 15 4.04 0.61 0.07
CA PHE A 15 3.31 0.36 1.32
C PHE A 15 3.75 1.24 2.50
N SER A 16 4.97 1.80 2.42
CA SER A 16 5.55 2.63 3.48
C SER A 16 4.89 4.00 3.53
N GLY A 17 4.31 4.37 4.68
CA GLY A 17 3.66 5.68 4.85
C GLY A 17 4.59 6.87 4.58
N ARG A 18 5.89 6.73 4.89
CA ARG A 18 6.90 7.77 4.56
C ARG A 18 7.14 7.89 3.06
N ARG A 19 7.13 6.76 2.34
CA ARG A 19 7.28 6.77 0.89
C ARG A 19 6.04 7.38 0.22
N ILE A 20 4.85 7.11 0.76
CA ILE A 20 3.60 7.74 0.29
C ILE A 20 3.62 9.25 0.55
N GLU A 21 4.05 9.70 1.74
CA GLU A 21 4.23 11.12 2.05
C GLU A 21 5.21 11.81 1.09
N PHE A 22 6.32 11.14 0.76
CA PHE A 22 7.26 11.63 -0.25
C PHE A 22 6.59 11.77 -1.63
N LEU A 23 5.87 10.73 -2.09
CA LEU A 23 5.18 10.75 -3.39
C LEU A 23 4.11 11.84 -3.47
N LEU A 24 3.48 12.21 -2.36
CA LEU A 24 2.53 13.33 -2.30
C LEU A 24 3.16 14.69 -2.60
N LYS A 25 4.49 14.79 -2.61
CA LYS A 25 5.24 16.01 -2.98
C LYS A 25 5.96 15.88 -4.32
N ASP A 26 6.35 14.66 -4.69
CA ASP A 26 7.20 14.37 -5.84
C ASP A 26 6.40 13.95 -7.10
N SER A 27 5.30 13.21 -6.92
CA SER A 27 4.52 12.66 -8.03
C SER A 27 3.31 13.51 -8.37
N CYS A 28 3.26 14.05 -9.61
CA CYS A 28 2.10 14.78 -10.13
C CYS A 28 0.79 13.97 -10.01
N ARG A 29 0.86 12.65 -10.23
CA ARG A 29 -0.29 11.75 -10.09
C ARG A 29 -0.81 11.72 -8.66
N MET A 30 0.09 11.67 -7.68
CA MET A 30 -0.31 11.72 -6.27
C MET A 30 -0.78 13.10 -5.82
N MET A 31 -0.13 14.17 -6.28
CA MET A 31 -0.58 15.54 -5.99
C MET A 31 -1.99 15.79 -6.52
N TRP A 32 -2.26 15.35 -7.75
CA TRP A 32 -3.59 15.43 -8.36
C TRP A 32 -4.61 14.56 -7.61
N LEU A 33 -4.28 13.29 -7.36
CA LEU A 33 -5.12 12.40 -6.57
C LEU A 33 -5.40 12.98 -5.18
N ALA A 34 -4.45 13.61 -4.52
CA ALA A 34 -4.65 14.19 -3.20
C ALA A 34 -5.32 15.58 -3.22
N GLN A 35 -5.61 16.14 -4.40
CA GLN A 35 -6.14 17.51 -4.55
C GLN A 35 -5.25 18.55 -3.85
N GLY A 36 -3.93 18.39 -3.98
CA GLY A 36 -2.94 19.28 -3.36
C GLY A 36 -2.75 19.09 -1.84
N GLN A 37 -3.49 18.18 -1.19
CA GLN A 37 -3.26 17.89 0.23
C GLN A 37 -2.05 16.98 0.44
N THR A 38 -1.24 17.28 1.45
CA THR A 38 -0.04 16.51 1.79
C THR A 38 -0.13 15.97 3.23
N PRO A 39 -0.99 14.97 3.50
CA PRO A 39 -1.08 14.35 4.82
C PRO A 39 0.27 13.75 5.22
N SER A 40 0.67 13.95 6.48
CA SER A 40 1.94 13.40 6.98
C SER A 40 1.93 11.88 7.02
N TYR A 41 3.11 11.24 7.05
CA TYR A 41 3.20 9.79 7.22
C TYR A 41 2.48 9.29 8.48
N ARG A 42 2.41 10.11 9.53
CA ARG A 42 1.71 9.79 10.78
C ARG A 42 0.20 9.71 10.57
N THR A 43 -0.37 10.66 9.83
CA THR A 43 -1.79 10.65 9.43
C THR A 43 -2.10 9.46 8.53
N ILE A 44 -1.24 9.19 7.56
CA ILE A 44 -1.34 8.03 6.65
C ILE A 44 -1.34 6.72 7.43
N ASN A 45 -0.37 6.54 8.31
CA ASN A 45 -0.28 5.33 9.11
C ASN A 45 -1.45 5.20 10.08
N ARG A 46 -1.90 6.28 10.73
CA ARG A 46 -3.06 6.23 11.64
C ARG A 46 -4.33 5.74 10.93
N PHE A 47 -4.57 6.22 9.70
CA PHE A 47 -5.69 5.77 8.88
C PHE A 47 -5.53 4.30 8.47
N LYS A 48 -4.33 3.92 8.04
CA LYS A 48 -4.00 2.56 7.59
C LYS A 48 -4.11 1.51 8.69
N VAL A 49 -3.60 1.77 9.89
CA VAL A 49 -3.53 0.78 10.98
C VAL A 49 -4.84 0.63 11.76
N ASN A 50 -5.84 1.45 11.47
CA ASN A 50 -7.16 1.28 12.07
C ASN A 50 -7.72 -0.11 11.67
N PRO A 51 -8.13 -0.97 12.63
CA PRO A 51 -8.56 -2.34 12.34
C PRO A 51 -9.69 -2.45 11.31
N HIS A 52 -10.66 -1.53 11.37
CA HIS A 52 -11.75 -1.50 10.40
C HIS A 52 -11.25 -1.13 9.01
N MET A 53 -10.32 -0.18 8.91
CA MET A 53 -9.73 0.23 7.64
C MET A 53 -8.80 -0.82 7.06
N MET A 54 -8.06 -1.57 7.89
CA MET A 54 -7.19 -2.67 7.46
C MET A 54 -7.97 -3.71 6.66
N ALA A 55 -9.04 -4.25 7.26
CA ALA A 55 -9.89 -5.24 6.60
C ALA A 55 -10.53 -4.68 5.32
N PHE A 56 -11.02 -3.44 5.39
CA PHE A 56 -11.67 -2.79 4.26
C PHE A 56 -10.72 -2.50 3.09
N LEU A 57 -9.48 -2.06 3.37
CA LEU A 57 -8.47 -1.78 2.36
C LEU A 57 -8.10 -3.03 1.56
N HIS A 58 -8.04 -4.20 2.21
CA HIS A 58 -7.78 -5.46 1.53
C HIS A 58 -8.88 -5.79 0.52
N VAL A 59 -10.15 -5.76 0.97
CA VAL A 59 -11.31 -6.02 0.11
C VAL A 59 -11.37 -5.05 -1.07
N LEU A 60 -11.17 -3.75 -0.80
CA LEU A 60 -11.19 -2.74 -1.85
C LEU A 60 -10.04 -2.88 -2.84
N TYR A 61 -8.85 -3.26 -2.39
CA TYR A 61 -7.71 -3.45 -3.29
C TYR A 61 -7.94 -4.63 -4.23
N VAL A 62 -8.46 -5.74 -3.71
CA VAL A 62 -8.83 -6.91 -4.53
C VAL A 62 -9.93 -6.55 -5.53
N GLY A 63 -10.98 -5.86 -5.08
CA GLY A 63 -12.08 -5.41 -5.95
C GLY A 63 -11.61 -4.44 -7.04
N LEU A 64 -10.76 -3.48 -6.69
CA LEU A 64 -10.15 -2.56 -7.66
C LEU A 64 -9.36 -3.31 -8.73
N ARG A 65 -8.51 -4.27 -8.33
CA ARG A 65 -7.73 -5.07 -9.27
C ARG A 65 -8.64 -5.89 -10.19
N ALA A 66 -9.66 -6.53 -9.63
CA ALA A 66 -10.63 -7.32 -10.40
C ALA A 66 -11.34 -6.46 -11.46
N GLN A 67 -11.77 -5.25 -11.08
CA GLN A 67 -12.40 -4.33 -12.02
C GLN A 67 -11.43 -3.88 -13.13
N LEU A 68 -10.17 -3.57 -12.79
CA LEU A 68 -9.17 -3.18 -13.80
C LEU A 68 -8.89 -4.30 -14.81
N LEU A 69 -9.00 -5.57 -14.39
CA LEU A 69 -8.88 -6.73 -15.27
C LEU A 69 -10.10 -6.88 -16.18
N GLU A 70 -11.30 -6.74 -15.62
CA GLU A 70 -12.56 -6.78 -16.38
C GLU A 70 -12.58 -5.69 -17.46
N ASP A 71 -12.11 -4.49 -17.10
CA ASP A 71 -11.98 -3.34 -18.01
C ASP A 71 -10.80 -3.47 -18.99
N LYS A 72 -10.01 -4.55 -18.92
CA LYS A 72 -8.81 -4.81 -19.75
C LYS A 72 -7.76 -3.70 -19.69
N LEU A 73 -7.68 -2.99 -18.56
CA LEU A 73 -6.69 -1.93 -18.31
C LEU A 73 -5.36 -2.47 -17.80
N ILE A 74 -5.35 -3.69 -17.26
CA ILE A 74 -4.17 -4.43 -16.83
C ILE A 74 -4.25 -5.87 -17.34
N THR A 75 -3.11 -6.54 -17.52
CA THR A 75 -3.03 -7.97 -17.84
C THR A 75 -2.46 -8.77 -16.67
N GLU A 76 -2.71 -10.08 -16.61
CA GLU A 76 -2.20 -10.96 -15.55
C GLU A 76 -0.82 -11.57 -15.86
N ASP A 77 -0.17 -11.13 -16.93
CA ASP A 77 0.93 -11.85 -17.58
C ASP A 77 2.21 -11.98 -16.72
N ALA A 78 2.34 -11.24 -15.60
CA ALA A 78 3.47 -11.37 -14.71
C ALA A 78 3.08 -11.24 -13.23
N ILE A 79 3.05 -12.37 -12.53
CA ILE A 79 2.96 -12.44 -11.06
C ILE A 79 4.38 -12.53 -10.51
N TYR A 80 4.89 -11.43 -9.95
CA TYR A 80 6.16 -11.42 -9.22
C TYR A 80 5.90 -11.74 -7.74
N ILE A 81 6.19 -12.98 -7.34
CA ILE A 81 6.19 -13.37 -5.93
C ILE A 81 7.59 -13.07 -5.38
N ASP A 82 7.79 -11.87 -4.83
CA ASP A 82 9.01 -11.58 -4.08
C ASP A 82 8.94 -12.34 -2.75
N SER A 83 9.80 -13.35 -2.61
CA SER A 83 9.87 -14.19 -1.42
C SER A 83 10.29 -13.32 -0.23
N THR A 84 9.32 -12.94 0.60
CA THR A 84 9.60 -12.29 1.89
C THR A 84 10.40 -13.28 2.74
N LYS A 85 11.69 -13.01 2.94
CA LYS A 85 12.56 -13.83 3.79
C LYS A 85 12.16 -13.62 5.26
N ILE A 86 11.36 -14.52 5.79
CA ILE A 86 11.06 -14.57 7.23
C ILE A 86 12.28 -15.22 7.89
N GLU A 87 13.13 -14.39 8.50
CA GLU A 87 14.22 -14.88 9.34
C GLU A 87 13.59 -15.55 10.57
N ALA A 88 13.75 -16.87 10.69
CA ALA A 88 13.37 -17.58 11.90
C ALA A 88 14.24 -17.05 13.04
N ASN A 89 13.62 -16.38 14.02
CA ASN A 89 14.29 -16.00 15.26
C ASN A 89 14.63 -17.27 16.05
N ALA A 90 15.76 -17.89 15.75
CA ALA A 90 16.32 -18.96 16.55
C ALA A 90 16.86 -18.33 17.85
N ASN A 91 16.22 -18.69 18.96
CA ASN A 91 16.59 -18.36 20.34
C ASN A 91 18.08 -18.02 20.51
N LYS A 92 18.37 -16.72 20.64
CA LYS A 92 19.74 -16.20 20.78
C LYS A 92 20.39 -16.49 22.14
N TYR A 93 19.67 -17.06 23.12
CA TYR A 93 20.21 -17.40 24.44
C TYR A 93 19.44 -18.54 25.11
N THR A 94 19.87 -19.80 24.95
CA THR A 94 19.70 -20.83 25.98
C THR A 94 20.84 -21.84 25.85
N PHE A 95 21.99 -21.49 26.43
CA PHE A 95 22.98 -22.49 26.80
C PHE A 95 22.68 -22.85 28.26
N GLN A 96 22.37 -24.12 28.52
CA GLN A 96 22.47 -24.72 29.85
C GLN A 96 23.93 -24.97 30.19
#